data_AF-M7CSP5-F1
#
_entry.id   AF-M7CSP5-F1
#
_cell.length_a   1.000
_cell.length_b   1.000
_cell.length_c   1.000
_cell.angle_alpha   90.00
_cell.angle_beta   90.00
_cell.angle_gamma   90.00
#
_symmetry.space_group_name_H-M   'P 1'
#
loop_
_entity.id
_entity.type
_entity.pdbx_description
1 polymer ?
#
loop_
_entity_poly.entity_id
_entity_poly.type
_entity_poly.pdbx_seq_one_letter_code
_entity_poly.pdbx_strand_id
1 'polypeptide(L)'
;MPRLLPFLPVILALTGCQSLIPGGNRDIPEDTVLLSARHCLSEYIQDLEKVQLGPCLKVVSVDGKAPTVSEDGFIALPVATEVQLETSCVYRHADGTPIPATTETAPFRITPDTFKKGGRRWYLHAQTQARGVVGCQPTLAPSVYPTYKTN
;
A
#
# COMPACT_ATOMS: atom_id res chain seq x y z
N MET A 1 -4.93 -39.71 -59.48
CA MET A 1 -5.20 -39.59 -58.02
C MET A 1 -4.03 -40.24 -57.31
N PRO A 2 -3.24 -39.55 -56.47
CA PRO A 2 -3.71 -38.88 -55.26
C PRO A 2 -3.22 -37.43 -55.06
N ARG A 3 -3.93 -36.71 -54.18
CA ARG A 3 -3.69 -35.33 -53.75
C ARG A 3 -2.61 -35.30 -52.68
N LEU A 4 -1.57 -34.48 -52.85
CA LEU A 4 -0.66 -34.09 -51.77
C LEU A 4 -1.13 -32.74 -51.21
N LEU A 5 -1.68 -32.77 -49.98
CA LEU A 5 -1.94 -31.59 -49.17
C LEU A 5 -0.60 -30.97 -48.72
N PRO A 6 -0.45 -29.63 -48.74
CA PRO A 6 0.63 -28.97 -48.01
C PRO A 6 0.20 -28.78 -46.55
N PHE A 7 0.84 -29.51 -45.63
CA PHE A 7 0.75 -29.22 -44.20
C PHE A 7 1.65 -28.01 -43.88
N LEU A 8 1.02 -26.85 -43.67
CA LEU A 8 1.58 -25.67 -43.02
C LEU A 8 1.86 -25.98 -41.54
N PRO A 9 3.09 -25.79 -41.01
CA PRO A 9 3.27 -25.60 -39.59
C PRO A 9 3.19 -24.10 -39.28
N VAL A 10 2.04 -23.66 -38.77
CA VAL A 10 1.89 -22.35 -38.11
C VAL A 10 2.59 -22.46 -36.76
N ILE A 11 3.79 -21.88 -36.66
CA ILE A 11 4.50 -21.72 -35.39
C ILE A 11 3.76 -20.64 -34.60
N LEU A 12 2.93 -21.06 -33.64
CA LEU A 12 2.38 -20.19 -32.61
C LEU A 12 3.54 -19.69 -31.73
N ALA A 13 4.01 -18.47 -31.99
CA ALA A 13 4.82 -17.74 -31.04
C ALA A 13 3.92 -17.31 -29.87
N LEU A 14 3.77 -18.18 -28.87
CA LEU A 14 3.31 -17.79 -27.54
C LEU A 14 4.40 -16.92 -26.91
N THR A 15 4.41 -15.63 -27.25
CA THR A 15 5.04 -14.62 -26.41
C THR A 15 4.28 -14.62 -25.09
N GLY A 16 4.78 -15.36 -24.11
CA GLY A 16 4.26 -15.33 -22.75
C GLY A 16 4.32 -13.90 -22.24
N CYS A 17 3.16 -13.31 -21.97
CA CYS A 17 3.05 -12.11 -21.15
C CYS A 17 3.54 -12.47 -19.74
N GLN A 18 4.85 -12.40 -19.51
CA GLN A 18 5.41 -12.33 -18.16
C GLN A 18 5.13 -10.94 -17.60
N SER A 19 3.87 -10.64 -17.32
CA SER A 19 3.47 -9.52 -16.47
C SER A 19 3.25 -10.04 -15.05
N LEU A 20 4.22 -10.79 -14.55
CA LEU A 20 4.47 -10.77 -13.12
C LEU A 20 5.34 -9.52 -12.93
N ILE A 21 4.77 -8.46 -12.34
CA ILE A 21 5.55 -7.58 -11.49
C ILE A 21 5.43 -8.24 -10.13
N PRO A 22 6.34 -9.13 -9.71
CA PRO A 22 6.39 -9.48 -8.30
C PRO A 22 6.77 -8.18 -7.61
N GLY A 23 5.97 -7.76 -6.63
CA GLY A 23 6.34 -6.72 -5.67
C GLY A 23 7.50 -7.16 -4.77
N GLY A 24 8.49 -7.87 -5.33
CA GLY A 24 9.72 -8.22 -4.67
C GLY A 24 10.46 -6.94 -4.30
N ASN A 25 11.13 -7.00 -3.16
CA ASN A 25 12.17 -6.05 -2.79
C ASN A 25 13.14 -5.90 -3.98
N ARG A 26 12.88 -4.95 -4.88
CA ARG A 26 13.97 -4.29 -5.61
C ARG A 26 14.91 -3.80 -4.53
N ASP A 27 16.21 -4.02 -4.66
CA ASP A 27 17.22 -3.72 -3.64
C ASP A 27 16.96 -2.34 -3.00
N ILE A 28 16.27 -2.33 -1.85
CA ILE A 28 16.04 -1.12 -1.09
C ILE A 28 17.35 -0.91 -0.32
N PRO A 29 18.01 0.24 -0.47
CA PRO A 29 19.25 0.51 0.25
C PRO A 29 19.10 0.28 1.76
N GLU A 30 20.17 -0.18 2.41
CA GLU A 30 20.15 -0.50 3.85
C GLU A 30 19.93 0.73 4.75
N ASP A 31 20.20 1.92 4.22
CA ASP A 31 20.00 3.22 4.86
C ASP A 31 18.60 3.82 4.58
N THR A 32 17.75 3.10 3.86
CA THR A 32 16.47 3.60 3.36
C THR A 32 15.34 2.64 3.68
N VAL A 33 14.18 3.21 4.02
CA VAL A 33 12.90 2.49 4.01
C VAL A 33 11.97 3.07 2.95
N LEU A 34 11.03 2.26 2.48
CA LEU A 34 9.98 2.71 1.59
C LEU A 34 8.66 2.77 2.35
N LEU A 35 8.12 3.96 2.55
CA LEU A 35 6.80 4.15 3.15
C LEU A 35 5.74 4.29 2.05
N SER A 36 4.67 3.50 2.10
CA SER A 36 3.59 3.64 1.13
C SER A 36 2.94 5.03 1.25
N ALA A 37 2.80 5.74 0.14
CA ALA A 37 2.22 7.08 0.11
C ALA A 37 0.72 7.07 0.43
N ARG A 38 0.05 5.92 0.27
CA ARG A 38 -1.37 5.75 0.54
C ARG A 38 -1.68 4.30 0.90
N HIS A 39 -2.51 4.10 1.92
CA HIS A 39 -3.02 2.79 2.28
C HIS A 39 -4.52 2.85 2.56
N CYS A 40 -5.27 1.86 2.09
CA CYS A 40 -6.72 1.80 2.23
C CYS A 40 -7.09 0.54 3.00
N LEU A 41 -7.73 0.70 4.15
CA LEU A 41 -8.12 -0.42 4.98
C LEU A 41 -9.29 -1.19 4.35
N SER A 42 -9.18 -2.50 4.30
CA SER A 42 -10.26 -3.40 3.93
C SER A 42 -10.21 -4.60 4.85
N GLU A 43 -11.35 -4.98 5.41
CA GLU A 43 -11.46 -6.06 6.38
C GLU A 43 -12.50 -7.06 5.88
N TYR A 44 -12.17 -8.35 5.86
CA TYR A 44 -13.16 -9.39 5.62
C TYR A 44 -13.89 -9.71 6.92
N ILE A 45 -15.22 -9.56 6.91
CA ILE A 45 -16.08 -9.85 8.06
C ILE A 45 -16.67 -11.24 7.85
N GLN A 46 -16.13 -12.22 8.58
CA GLN A 46 -16.52 -13.63 8.44
C GLN A 46 -18.03 -13.84 8.66
N ASP A 47 -18.60 -13.24 9.71
CA ASP A 47 -20.03 -13.39 10.05
C ASP A 47 -20.99 -12.89 8.96
N LEU A 48 -20.52 -11.99 8.10
CA LEU A 48 -21.32 -11.36 7.05
C LEU A 48 -20.86 -11.79 5.64
N GLU A 49 -19.87 -12.69 5.59
CA GLU A 49 -19.19 -13.18 4.39
C GLU A 49 -18.84 -12.06 3.37
N LYS A 50 -18.49 -10.87 3.87
CA LYS A 50 -18.29 -9.68 3.03
C LYS A 50 -17.05 -8.89 3.39
N VAL A 51 -16.50 -8.19 2.41
CA VAL A 51 -15.44 -7.20 2.61
C VAL A 51 -16.07 -5.88 3.04
N GLN A 52 -15.66 -5.39 4.19
CA GLN A 52 -15.93 -4.04 4.66
C GLN A 52 -14.80 -3.12 4.24
N LEU A 53 -15.13 -2.04 3.54
CA LEU A 53 -14.19 -0.98 3.23
C LEU A 53 -14.08 -0.03 4.42
N GLY A 54 -12.85 0.17 4.89
CA GLY A 54 -12.48 1.16 5.89
C GLY A 54 -11.87 2.41 5.27
N PRO A 55 -11.33 3.31 6.11
CA PRO A 55 -10.74 4.56 5.65
C PRO A 55 -9.45 4.34 4.83
N CYS A 56 -9.17 5.29 3.95
CA CYS A 56 -7.86 5.42 3.31
C CYS A 56 -7.04 6.51 4.01
N LEU A 57 -5.78 6.22 4.30
CA LEU A 57 -4.77 7.20 4.69
C LEU A 57 -3.91 7.56 3.49
N LYS A 58 -3.59 8.84 3.34
CA LYS A 58 -2.62 9.38 2.39
C LYS A 58 -1.60 10.26 3.12
N VAL A 59 -0.32 10.12 2.82
CA VAL A 59 0.70 11.09 3.26
C VAL A 59 0.57 12.33 2.38
N VAL A 60 0.34 13.49 2.99
CA VAL A 60 0.17 14.77 2.29
C VAL A 60 1.38 15.69 2.43
N SER A 61 2.22 15.52 3.46
CA SER A 61 3.50 16.19 3.57
C SER A 61 4.57 15.35 4.28
N VAL A 62 5.83 15.65 3.97
CA VAL A 62 7.05 15.15 4.63
C VAL A 62 7.88 16.39 4.98
N ASP A 63 8.11 16.63 6.26
CA ASP A 63 8.79 17.82 6.80
C ASP A 63 8.27 19.14 6.22
N GLY A 64 6.94 19.24 6.13
CA GLY A 64 6.24 20.42 5.60
C GLY A 64 6.30 20.58 4.07
N LYS A 65 6.90 19.64 3.34
CA LYS A 65 6.99 19.66 1.88
C LYS A 65 6.09 18.59 1.26
N ALA A 66 5.69 18.79 0.01
CA ALA A 66 4.97 17.77 -0.74
C ALA A 66 5.84 16.49 -0.85
N PRO A 67 5.26 15.30 -0.63
CA PRO A 67 6.03 14.05 -0.69
C PRO A 67 6.49 13.76 -2.12
N THR A 68 7.75 13.34 -2.26
CA THR A 68 8.24 12.75 -3.50
C THR A 68 7.82 11.29 -3.56
N VAL A 69 6.80 11.00 -4.37
CA VAL A 69 6.25 9.64 -4.51
C VAL A 69 6.81 9.01 -5.78
N SER A 70 7.40 7.83 -5.65
CA SER A 70 7.89 7.02 -6.76
C SER A 70 6.75 6.43 -7.60
N GLU A 71 7.06 5.94 -8.80
CA GLU A 71 6.07 5.29 -9.68
C GLU A 71 5.39 4.07 -9.05
N ASP A 72 6.07 3.36 -8.14
CA ASP A 72 5.49 2.25 -7.38
C ASP A 72 4.66 2.69 -6.16
N GLY A 73 4.49 4.00 -5.95
CA GLY A 73 3.59 4.56 -4.92
C GLY A 73 4.20 4.65 -3.53
N PHE A 74 5.53 4.67 -3.42
CA PHE A 74 6.26 4.76 -2.16
C PHE A 74 7.01 6.08 -2.01
N ILE A 75 7.34 6.42 -0.77
CA ILE A 75 8.16 7.55 -0.37
C ILE A 75 9.42 6.93 0.25
N ALA A 76 10.58 7.30 -0.27
CA ALA A 76 11.85 6.91 0.33
C ALA A 76 12.12 7.77 1.56
N LEU A 77 12.41 7.14 2.70
CA LEU A 77 12.74 7.81 3.95
C LEU A 77 14.06 7.26 4.51
N PRO A 78 14.93 8.13 5.06
CA PRO A 78 16.16 7.68 5.71
C PRO A 78 15.87 6.91 7.00
N VAL A 79 16.69 5.90 7.27
CA VAL A 79 16.71 5.21 8.56
C VAL A 79 17.31 6.10 9.64
N ALA A 80 16.96 5.85 10.91
CA ALA A 80 17.52 6.56 12.07
C ALA A 80 17.41 8.10 12.04
N THR A 81 16.49 8.65 11.25
CA THR A 81 16.27 10.09 11.12
C THR A 81 14.85 10.44 11.56
N GLU A 82 14.73 11.57 12.25
CA GLU A 82 13.43 12.13 12.60
C GLU A 82 12.76 12.75 11.36
N VAL A 83 11.49 12.41 11.14
CA VAL A 83 10.68 12.92 10.04
C VAL A 83 9.28 13.24 10.55
N GLN A 84 8.77 14.41 10.22
CA GLN A 84 7.39 14.80 10.50
C GLN A 84 6.54 14.59 9.26
N LEU A 85 5.53 13.73 9.37
CA LEU A 85 4.53 13.52 8.32
C LEU A 85 3.25 14.25 8.67
N GLU A 86 2.59 14.81 7.66
CA GLU A 86 1.17 15.13 7.73
C GLU A 86 0.42 14.10 6.89
N THR A 87 -0.66 13.55 7.45
CA THR A 87 -1.50 12.56 6.79
C THR A 87 -2.92 13.04 6.66
N SER A 88 -3.65 12.54 5.67
CA SER A 88 -5.08 12.74 5.51
C SER A 88 -5.78 11.40 5.45
N CYS A 89 -6.84 11.25 6.24
CA CYS A 89 -7.72 10.10 6.23
C CYS A 89 -9.08 10.46 5.63
N VAL A 90 -9.68 9.54 4.88
CA VAL A 90 -11.04 9.68 4.36
C VAL A 90 -11.76 8.34 4.38
N TYR A 91 -12.98 8.31 4.90
CA TYR A 91 -13.84 7.12 4.85
C TYR A 91 -14.39 6.92 3.46
N ARG A 92 -14.88 5.70 3.20
CA ARG A 92 -15.39 5.32 1.89
C ARG A 92 -16.76 4.66 2.01
N HIS A 93 -17.56 4.86 0.98
CA HIS A 93 -18.74 4.06 0.73
C HIS A 93 -18.35 2.61 0.39
N ALA A 94 -19.35 1.71 0.37
CA ALA A 94 -19.13 0.30 0.07
C ALA A 94 -18.61 0.03 -1.36
N ASP A 95 -18.80 0.99 -2.28
CA ASP A 95 -18.25 0.96 -3.64
C ASP A 95 -16.81 1.51 -3.73
N GLY A 96 -16.24 1.95 -2.61
CA GLY A 96 -14.89 2.51 -2.52
C GLY A 96 -14.78 3.99 -2.81
N THR A 97 -15.87 4.68 -3.14
CA THR A 97 -15.86 6.14 -3.33
C THR A 97 -15.63 6.86 -1.98
N PRO A 98 -14.82 7.93 -1.94
CA PRO A 98 -14.56 8.65 -0.69
C PRO A 98 -15.80 9.39 -0.21
N ILE A 99 -15.91 9.58 1.11
CA ILE A 99 -16.93 10.38 1.78
C ILE A 99 -16.26 11.69 2.23
N PRO A 100 -16.30 12.78 1.43
CA PRO A 100 -15.45 13.96 1.67
C PRO A 100 -15.69 14.63 3.03
N ALA A 101 -16.91 14.57 3.55
CA ALA A 101 -17.28 15.10 4.87
C ALA A 101 -16.57 14.42 6.06
N THR A 102 -15.89 13.29 5.82
CA THR A 102 -15.13 12.54 6.83
C THR A 102 -13.62 12.78 6.73
N THR A 103 -13.20 13.74 5.91
CA THR A 103 -11.78 14.03 5.71
C THR A 103 -11.22 14.66 6.97
N GLU A 104 -10.20 14.02 7.53
CA GLU A 104 -9.43 14.54 8.66
C GLU A 104 -7.95 14.50 8.34
N THR A 105 -7.17 15.36 8.98
CA THR A 105 -5.72 15.30 8.92
C THR A 105 -5.14 14.98 10.29
N ALA A 106 -4.01 14.30 10.30
CA ALA A 106 -3.30 13.97 11.52
C ALA A 106 -1.79 13.98 11.26
N PRO A 107 -1.00 14.55 12.19
CA PRO A 107 0.44 14.44 12.13
C PRO A 107 0.88 13.04 12.54
N PHE A 108 2.00 12.58 11.98
CA PHE A 108 2.68 11.37 12.44
C PHE A 108 4.19 11.64 12.53
N ARG A 109 4.77 11.36 13.70
CA ARG A 109 6.20 11.55 13.94
C ARG A 109 6.94 10.23 13.79
N ILE A 110 7.88 10.19 12.86
CA ILE A 110 8.91 9.16 12.80
C ILE A 110 10.07 9.63 13.66
N THR A 111 10.54 8.75 14.54
CA THR A 111 11.70 9.01 15.41
C THR A 111 12.91 8.24 14.88
N PRO A 112 14.14 8.59 15.33
CA PRO A 112 15.33 7.79 15.02
C PRO A 112 15.20 6.31 15.39
N ASP A 113 14.37 5.98 16.38
CA ASP A 113 14.14 4.59 16.79
C ASP A 113 13.08 3.84 15.96
N THR A 114 12.31 4.54 15.13
CA THR A 114 11.21 3.96 14.35
C THR A 114 11.73 3.04 13.24
N PHE A 115 12.74 3.48 12.49
CA PHE A 115 13.35 2.71 11.40
C PHE A 115 14.83 2.42 11.72
N LYS A 116 15.09 1.38 12.51
CA LYS A 116 16.46 0.98 12.90
C LYS A 116 17.25 0.30 11.78
N LYS A 117 16.57 -0.24 10.78
CA LYS A 117 17.16 -0.93 9.62
C LYS A 117 16.33 -0.60 8.37
N GLY A 118 17.03 -0.36 7.27
CA GLY A 118 16.42 -0.14 5.97
C GLY A 118 16.05 -1.45 5.28
N GLY A 119 15.99 -1.42 3.96
CA GLY A 119 15.75 -2.63 3.17
C GLY A 119 14.28 -3.11 3.16
N ARG A 120 13.34 -2.30 3.67
CA ARG A 120 11.95 -2.74 3.93
C ARG A 120 10.90 -1.72 3.54
N ARG A 121 9.73 -2.25 3.16
CA ARG A 121 8.49 -1.50 2.95
C ARG A 121 7.66 -1.41 4.23
N TRP A 122 7.05 -0.24 4.42
CA TRP A 122 6.21 0.12 5.55
C TRP A 122 4.90 0.75 5.08
N TYR A 123 3.88 0.68 5.93
CA TYR A 123 2.55 1.20 5.66
C TYR A 123 2.04 1.97 6.87
N LEU A 124 1.35 3.08 6.61
CA LEU A 124 0.57 3.80 7.61
C LEU A 124 -0.90 3.49 7.40
N HIS A 125 -1.54 2.93 8.42
CA HIS A 125 -2.96 2.66 8.42
C HIS A 125 -3.72 3.84 9.04
N ALA A 126 -4.85 4.22 8.46
CA ALA A 126 -5.74 5.24 9.04
C ALA A 126 -6.28 4.83 10.42
N GLN A 127 -6.49 3.52 10.59
CA GLN A 127 -7.05 2.86 11.76
C GLN A 127 -6.59 1.40 11.81
N THR A 128 -6.73 0.73 12.96
CA THR A 128 -6.39 -0.69 13.15
C THR A 128 -7.47 -1.66 12.68
N GLN A 129 -8.72 -1.20 12.53
CA GLN A 129 -9.88 -2.01 12.13
C GLN A 129 -10.87 -1.19 11.30
N ALA A 130 -11.71 -1.83 10.49
CA ALA A 130 -12.64 -1.15 9.59
C ALA A 130 -13.98 -0.78 10.25
N ARG A 131 -14.30 -1.39 11.41
CA ARG A 131 -15.58 -1.19 12.12
C ARG A 131 -15.40 -0.52 13.48
N GLY A 132 -16.40 0.27 13.89
CA GLY A 132 -16.49 0.83 15.24
C GLY A 132 -15.40 1.84 15.61
N VAL A 133 -14.68 2.35 14.62
CA VAL A 133 -13.63 3.37 14.79
C VAL A 133 -13.99 4.62 14.00
N VAL A 134 -13.58 5.78 14.51
CA VAL A 134 -13.82 7.09 13.91
C VAL A 134 -12.51 7.87 13.95
N GLY A 135 -12.31 8.72 12.94
CA GLY A 135 -11.19 9.65 12.84
C GLY A 135 -9.92 9.09 12.22
N CYS A 136 -8.87 9.91 12.20
CA CYS A 136 -7.56 9.60 11.62
C CYS A 136 -6.53 9.28 12.71
N GLN A 137 -6.17 8.00 12.88
CA GLN A 137 -5.14 7.55 13.83
C GLN A 137 -4.03 6.79 13.08
N PRO A 138 -3.09 7.51 12.46
CA PRO A 138 -2.01 6.92 11.68
C PRO A 138 -1.21 5.90 12.51
N THR A 139 -1.27 4.64 12.11
CA THR A 139 -0.57 3.53 12.79
C THR A 139 0.41 2.90 11.82
N LEU A 140 1.68 2.84 12.21
CA LEU A 140 2.74 2.29 11.39
C LEU A 140 2.79 0.77 11.53
N ALA A 141 2.81 0.06 10.40
CA ALA A 141 3.04 -1.38 10.35
C ALA A 141 4.11 -1.73 9.30
N PRO A 142 4.98 -2.72 9.58
CA PRO A 142 5.81 -3.31 8.53
C PRO A 142 4.90 -3.97 7.49
N SER A 143 5.41 -4.23 6.28
CA SER A 143 4.72 -5.00 5.23
C SER A 143 4.36 -6.43 5.68
N VAL A 144 3.35 -6.53 6.52
CA VAL A 144 2.58 -7.72 6.85
C VAL A 144 1.16 -7.19 6.71
N TYR A 145 0.41 -7.80 5.79
CA TYR A 145 -1.03 -7.59 5.61
C TYR A 145 -1.70 -7.35 6.98
N PRO A 146 -2.78 -6.54 7.11
CA PRO A 146 -3.51 -6.47 8.37
C PRO A 146 -4.13 -7.86 8.65
N THR A 147 -3.33 -8.75 9.21
CA THR A 147 -3.76 -9.97 9.85
C THR A 147 -4.22 -9.51 11.22
N TYR A 148 -5.47 -9.79 11.54
CA TYR A 148 -5.96 -9.84 12.90
C TYR A 148 -4.88 -10.45 13.81
N LYS A 149 -4.09 -9.61 14.48
CA LYS A 149 -3.25 -10.07 15.58
C LYS A 149 -4.15 -10.05 16.80
N THR A 150 -4.76 -11.20 17.07
CA THR A 150 -4.87 -11.66 18.45
C THR A 150 -3.45 -11.79 18.99
N ASN A 151 -3.22 -11.24 20.19
CA ASN A 151 -2.01 -11.50 20.98
C ASN A 151 -1.76 -13.01 21.12
#